data_AF-A0A1V5NY26-F1
#
_entry.id   AF-A0A1V5NY26-F1
#
_cell.length_a   1.000
_cell.length_b   1.000
_cell.length_c   1.000
_cell.angle_alpha   90.00
_cell.angle_beta   90.00
_cell.angle_gamma   90.00
#
_symmetry.space_group_name_H-M   'P 1'
#
loop_
_entity.id
_entity.type
_entity.pdbx_description
1 polymer ?
#
loop_
_entity_poly.entity_id
_entity_poly.type
_entity_poly.pdbx_seq_one_letter_code
_entity_poly.pdbx_strand_id
1 'polypeptide(L)'
;MKAMNLKSLAKVFRGLLDGSLELHAVPTGRKPAKLAGTVVLRRKAGRKPLPPSVKKKIQERSKAAKVRAERKALPAPREIFLFLDGKTDGVKLTALAKHFDAKRSLFKNVMEKLVKSEDVVESKGIYYLQRRIRNRGGKRPAKPAPIAPQAVLTYLAKNPGAGMAAIAESLGESSYQRLIKVMNVLKKEGKVRVENKVYYTEE
;
A
#
# COMPACT_ATOMS: atom_id res chain seq x y z
N MET A 1 12.82 -16.27 24.92
CA MET A 1 12.15 -17.47 25.47
C MET A 1 10.64 -17.35 25.23
N LYS A 2 9.96 -18.39 24.71
CA LYS A 2 8.51 -18.33 24.43
C LYS A 2 7.72 -18.52 25.73
N ALA A 3 6.84 -17.58 26.06
CA ALA A 3 5.95 -17.68 27.21
C ALA A 3 4.98 -18.87 27.04
N MET A 4 5.00 -19.80 27.99
CA MET A 4 4.05 -20.93 28.00
C MET A 4 2.68 -20.47 28.49
N ASN A 5 1.63 -20.97 27.85
CA ASN A 5 0.25 -20.64 28.20
C ASN A 5 -0.18 -21.44 29.44
N LEU A 6 -0.53 -20.74 30.54
CA LEU A 6 -0.96 -21.31 31.81
C LEU A 6 -2.16 -22.27 31.67
N LYS A 7 -3.07 -22.02 30.72
CA LYS A 7 -4.24 -22.88 30.49
C LYS A 7 -3.85 -24.25 29.92
N SER A 8 -2.80 -24.31 29.09
CA SER A 8 -2.28 -25.60 28.61
C SER A 8 -1.58 -26.38 29.72
N LEU A 9 -0.85 -25.68 30.60
CA LEU A 9 -0.18 -26.32 31.74
C LEU A 9 -1.19 -26.96 32.70
N ALA A 10 -2.25 -26.22 33.06
CA ALA A 10 -3.32 -26.73 33.93
C ALA A 10 -4.02 -27.96 33.35
N LYS A 11 -4.21 -28.02 32.02
CA LYS A 11 -4.79 -29.21 31.36
C LYS A 11 -3.88 -30.42 31.42
N VAL A 12 -2.56 -30.24 31.31
CA VAL A 12 -1.58 -31.32 31.41
C VAL A 12 -1.58 -31.89 32.83
N PHE A 13 -1.53 -31.04 33.86
CA PHE A 13 -1.61 -31.47 35.25
C PHE A 13 -2.91 -32.20 35.57
N ARG A 14 -4.04 -31.67 35.09
CA ARG A 14 -5.34 -32.33 35.30
C ARG A 14 -5.39 -33.70 34.64
N GLY A 15 -4.93 -33.81 33.39
CA GLY A 15 -4.90 -35.10 32.70
C GLY A 15 -3.96 -36.13 33.32
N LEU A 16 -2.89 -35.68 33.99
CA LEU A 16 -2.00 -36.54 34.79
C LEU A 16 -2.67 -37.03 36.07
N LEU A 17 -3.38 -36.16 36.78
CA LEU A 17 -4.12 -36.51 38.00
C LEU A 17 -5.31 -37.44 37.71
N ASP A 18 -6.00 -37.23 36.58
CA ASP A 18 -7.14 -38.02 36.15
C ASP A 18 -6.73 -39.38 35.51
N GLY A 19 -5.43 -39.70 35.45
CA GLY A 19 -4.90 -40.94 34.86
C GLY A 19 -5.01 -41.04 33.33
N SER A 20 -5.46 -39.98 32.67
CA SER A 20 -5.62 -39.92 31.20
C SER A 20 -4.33 -39.64 30.43
N LEU A 21 -3.26 -39.25 31.13
CA LEU A 21 -1.93 -38.99 30.58
C LEU A 21 -0.89 -39.81 31.34
N GLU A 22 -0.10 -40.58 30.62
CA GLU A 22 1.06 -41.29 31.17
C GLU A 22 2.34 -40.56 30.77
N LEU A 23 3.21 -40.28 31.75
CA LEU A 23 4.54 -39.71 31.51
C LEU A 23 5.53 -40.83 31.28
N HIS A 24 6.07 -40.92 30.07
CA HIS A 24 7.23 -41.76 29.79
C HIS A 24 8.50 -40.93 29.84
N ALA A 25 9.39 -41.24 30.79
CA ALA A 25 10.72 -40.65 30.83
C ALA A 25 11.55 -41.23 29.68
N VAL A 26 11.97 -40.37 28.75
CA VAL A 26 12.90 -40.74 27.68
C VAL A 26 14.30 -40.25 28.06
N PRO A 27 15.34 -41.10 28.03
CA PRO A 27 16.70 -40.66 28.33
C PRO A 27 17.12 -39.53 27.39
N THR A 28 17.74 -38.50 27.97
CA THR A 28 18.15 -37.27 27.30
C THR A 28 19.02 -37.57 26.07
N GLY A 29 18.68 -36.94 24.94
CA GLY A 29 19.45 -37.04 23.69
C GLY A 29 18.90 -38.01 22.63
N ARG A 30 17.93 -38.87 22.96
CA ARG A 30 17.20 -39.66 21.96
C ARG A 30 15.85 -39.02 21.65
N LYS A 31 15.60 -38.72 20.37
CA LYS A 31 14.26 -38.28 19.93
C LYS A 31 13.27 -39.38 20.33
N PRO A 32 12.13 -39.05 20.97
CA PRO A 32 11.13 -40.06 21.31
C PRO A 32 10.74 -40.79 20.03
N ALA A 33 10.77 -42.13 20.08
CA ALA A 33 10.25 -42.95 19.00
C ALA A 33 8.84 -42.43 18.71
N LYS A 34 8.58 -42.04 17.45
CA LYS A 34 7.22 -41.65 17.04
C LYS A 34 6.34 -42.84 17.41
N LEU A 35 5.51 -42.68 18.44
CA LEU A 35 4.48 -43.64 18.80
C LEU A 35 3.82 -44.03 17.48
N ALA A 36 3.94 -45.32 17.12
CA ALA A 36 3.38 -45.92 15.93
C ALA A 36 1.86 -45.90 16.06
N GLY A 37 1.30 -44.72 15.84
CA GLY A 37 0.05 -44.31 16.44
C GLY A 37 0.10 -42.82 16.76
N THR A 38 0.48 -41.98 15.78
CA THR A 38 -0.18 -40.68 15.73
C THR A 38 -1.66 -41.00 15.77
N VAL A 39 -2.31 -40.64 16.87
CA VAL A 39 -3.76 -40.58 16.94
C VAL A 39 -4.13 -39.56 15.86
N VAL A 40 -4.26 -40.02 14.62
CA VAL A 40 -5.13 -39.43 13.64
C VAL A 40 -6.42 -39.33 14.40
N LEU A 41 -6.76 -38.12 14.87
CA LEU A 41 -8.03 -37.82 15.53
C LEU A 41 -9.09 -38.50 14.68
N ARG A 42 -9.52 -39.69 15.11
CA ARG A 42 -10.46 -40.52 14.36
C ARG A 42 -11.66 -39.62 14.24
N ARG A 43 -11.97 -39.21 13.00
CA ARG A 43 -13.17 -38.43 12.73
C ARG A 43 -14.30 -39.20 13.40
N LYS A 44 -15.05 -38.53 14.31
CA LYS A 44 -16.16 -39.15 15.04
C LYS A 44 -16.93 -40.07 14.09
N ALA A 45 -17.06 -41.34 14.47
CA ALA A 45 -17.73 -42.35 13.66
C ALA A 45 -19.12 -41.82 13.25
N GLY A 46 -19.48 -41.95 11.97
CA GLY A 46 -20.77 -41.50 11.42
C GLY A 46 -20.77 -40.21 10.60
N ARG A 47 -19.66 -39.46 10.48
CA ARG A 47 -19.60 -38.33 9.53
C ARG A 47 -19.38 -38.83 8.09
N LYS A 48 -20.43 -38.75 7.26
CA LYS A 48 -20.36 -39.00 5.82
C LYS A 48 -19.19 -38.21 5.20
N PRO A 49 -18.41 -38.81 4.28
CA PRO A 49 -17.31 -38.11 3.64
C PRO A 49 -17.82 -36.87 2.91
N LEU A 50 -17.08 -35.76 2.99
CA LEU A 50 -17.44 -34.53 2.30
C LEU A 50 -17.64 -34.79 0.80
N PRO A 51 -18.72 -34.25 0.19
CA PRO A 51 -18.96 -34.42 -1.23
C PRO A 51 -17.82 -33.79 -2.06
N PRO A 52 -17.53 -34.32 -3.25
CA PRO A 52 -16.39 -33.91 -4.08
C PRO A 52 -16.43 -32.41 -4.44
N SER A 53 -17.62 -31.83 -4.59
CA SER A 53 -17.82 -30.38 -4.84
C SER A 53 -17.32 -29.51 -3.68
N VAL A 54 -17.58 -29.92 -2.43
CA VAL A 54 -17.14 -29.19 -1.23
C VAL A 54 -15.64 -29.36 -1.00
N LYS A 55 -15.08 -30.55 -1.31
CA LYS A 55 -13.62 -30.76 -1.31
C LYS A 55 -12.92 -29.83 -2.30
N LYS A 56 -13.45 -29.67 -3.52
CA LYS A 56 -12.93 -28.72 -4.53
C LYS A 56 -12.97 -27.27 -4.00
N LYS A 57 -14.11 -26.82 -3.45
CA LYS A 57 -14.24 -25.47 -2.86
C LYS A 57 -13.23 -25.22 -1.72
N ILE A 58 -12.98 -26.21 -0.86
CA ILE A 58 -12.00 -26.09 0.23
C ILE A 58 -10.56 -26.04 -0.33
N GLN A 59 -10.26 -26.83 -1.37
CA GLN A 59 -8.97 -26.77 -2.05
C GLN A 59 -8.75 -25.43 -2.74
N GLU A 60 -9.76 -24.87 -3.41
CA GLU A 60 -9.70 -23.53 -4.01
C GLU A 60 -9.50 -22.44 -2.96
N ARG A 61 -10.25 -22.50 -1.85
CA ARG A 61 -10.09 -21.57 -0.72
C ARG A 61 -8.69 -21.65 -0.10
N SER A 62 -8.14 -22.85 0.08
CA SER A 62 -6.79 -23.01 0.62
C SER A 62 -5.70 -22.55 -0.35
N LYS A 63 -5.86 -22.78 -1.67
CA LYS A 63 -5.00 -22.20 -2.71
C LYS A 63 -5.07 -20.67 -2.69
N ALA A 64 -6.26 -20.09 -2.62
CA ALA A 64 -6.44 -18.64 -2.54
C ALA A 64 -5.84 -18.05 -1.25
N ALA A 65 -5.98 -18.73 -0.11
CA ALA A 65 -5.38 -18.31 1.15
C ALA A 65 -3.85 -18.33 1.10
N LYS A 66 -3.25 -19.35 0.48
CA LYS A 66 -1.80 -19.41 0.23
C LYS A 66 -1.34 -18.25 -0.65
N VAL A 67 -2.04 -17.98 -1.75
CA VAL A 67 -1.73 -16.82 -2.62
C VAL A 67 -1.85 -15.49 -1.86
N ARG A 68 -2.82 -15.34 -0.95
CA ARG A 68 -2.95 -14.15 -0.10
C ARG A 68 -1.83 -14.03 0.92
N ALA A 69 -1.41 -15.13 1.53
CA ALA A 69 -0.26 -15.15 2.43
C ALA A 69 1.05 -14.82 1.70
N GLU A 70 1.26 -15.41 0.52
CA GLU A 70 2.41 -15.11 -0.35
C GLU A 70 2.41 -13.66 -0.83
N ARG A 71 1.23 -13.07 -1.11
CA ARG A 71 1.11 -11.63 -1.43
C ARG A 71 1.46 -10.73 -0.24
N LYS A 72 1.15 -11.13 1.00
CA LYS A 72 1.57 -10.41 2.20
C LYS A 72 3.07 -10.53 2.47
N ALA A 73 3.70 -11.59 1.98
CA ALA A 73 5.15 -11.80 2.06
C ALA A 73 5.93 -11.08 0.95
N LEU A 74 5.26 -10.40 0.01
CA LEU A 74 5.95 -9.58 -0.98
C LEU A 74 6.52 -8.33 -0.30
N PRO A 75 7.74 -7.91 -0.67
CA PRO A 75 8.39 -6.76 -0.07
C PRO A 75 7.62 -5.47 -0.36
N ALA A 76 7.75 -4.52 0.55
CA ALA A 76 7.15 -3.20 0.37
C ALA A 76 7.86 -2.46 -0.77
N PRO A 77 7.16 -1.58 -1.53
CA PRO A 77 7.78 -0.74 -2.56
C PRO A 77 9.03 0.00 -2.08
N ARG A 78 9.01 0.49 -0.83
CA ARG A 78 10.14 1.20 -0.21
C ARG A 78 11.39 0.34 -0.10
N GLU A 79 11.26 -0.94 0.23
CA GLU A 79 12.40 -1.87 0.36
C GLU A 79 13.02 -2.15 -1.00
N ILE A 80 12.18 -2.28 -2.03
CA ILE A 80 12.63 -2.42 -3.43
C ILE A 80 13.40 -1.18 -3.86
N PHE A 81 12.91 0.02 -3.52
CA PHE A 81 13.61 1.26 -3.83
C PHE A 81 14.96 1.37 -3.13
N LEU A 82 15.03 1.05 -1.83
CA LEU A 82 16.28 1.06 -1.08
C LEU A 82 17.30 0.07 -1.64
N PHE A 83 16.85 -1.09 -2.12
CA PHE A 83 17.73 -2.08 -2.73
C PHE A 83 18.26 -1.66 -4.12
N LEU A 84 17.44 -0.96 -4.89
CA LEU A 84 17.84 -0.40 -6.18
C LEU A 84 18.65 0.90 -6.02
N ASP A 85 18.58 1.55 -4.86
CA ASP A 85 19.40 2.70 -4.52
C ASP A 85 20.88 2.29 -4.49
N GLY A 86 21.71 2.97 -5.28
CA GLY A 86 23.12 2.62 -5.48
C GLY A 86 23.41 1.58 -6.58
N LYS A 87 22.40 1.03 -7.27
CA LYS A 87 22.60 0.07 -8.37
C LYS A 87 22.42 0.71 -9.73
N THR A 88 23.50 1.30 -10.24
CA THR A 88 23.53 2.04 -11.52
C THR A 88 23.22 1.17 -12.73
N ASP A 89 23.66 -0.08 -12.72
CA ASP A 89 23.51 -1.02 -13.84
C ASP A 89 22.12 -1.67 -13.89
N GLY A 90 21.28 -1.36 -12.90
CA GLY A 90 19.98 -1.97 -12.69
C GLY A 90 20.08 -3.43 -12.27
N VAL A 91 18.94 -4.06 -12.00
CA VAL A 91 18.89 -5.44 -11.52
C VAL A 91 17.85 -6.25 -12.30
N LYS A 92 18.24 -7.44 -12.74
CA LYS A 92 17.32 -8.39 -13.38
C LYS A 92 16.25 -8.87 -12.40
N LEU A 93 15.05 -9.18 -12.92
CA LEU A 93 13.94 -9.72 -12.12
C LEU A 93 14.33 -10.94 -11.27
N THR A 94 15.20 -11.80 -11.80
CA THR A 94 15.65 -13.02 -11.13
C THR A 94 16.49 -12.73 -9.90
N ALA A 95 17.37 -11.73 -9.97
CA ALA A 95 18.22 -11.31 -8.86
C ALA A 95 17.41 -10.56 -7.79
N LEU A 96 16.45 -9.72 -8.20
CA LEU A 96 15.50 -9.08 -7.28
C LEU A 96 14.65 -10.10 -6.52
N ALA A 97 14.05 -11.05 -7.24
CA ALA A 97 13.21 -12.09 -6.63
C ALA A 97 14.00 -12.96 -5.63
N LYS A 98 15.28 -13.25 -5.92
CA LYS A 98 16.17 -13.98 -5.00
C LYS A 98 16.51 -13.16 -3.75
N HIS A 99 16.78 -11.86 -3.88
CA HIS A 99 17.12 -11.01 -2.74
C HIS A 99 15.98 -10.91 -1.71
N PHE A 100 14.74 -10.84 -2.19
CA PHE A 100 13.56 -10.73 -1.33
C PHE A 100 12.88 -12.07 -1.01
N ASP A 101 13.51 -13.20 -1.37
CA ASP A 101 12.95 -14.55 -1.24
C ASP A 101 11.49 -14.67 -1.74
N ALA A 102 11.21 -14.01 -2.86
CA ALA A 102 9.87 -13.87 -3.40
C ALA A 102 9.71 -14.69 -4.67
N LYS A 103 8.52 -15.28 -4.87
CA LYS A 103 8.21 -16.00 -6.10
C LYS A 103 8.23 -15.04 -7.30
N ARG A 104 9.07 -15.31 -8.30
CA ARG A 104 9.26 -14.47 -9.50
C ARG A 104 7.96 -14.04 -10.18
N SER A 105 6.98 -14.93 -10.28
CA SER A 105 5.67 -14.64 -10.91
C SER A 105 4.85 -13.61 -10.14
N LEU A 106 4.90 -13.64 -8.80
CA LEU A 106 4.18 -12.68 -7.97
C LEU A 106 4.93 -11.34 -7.92
N PHE A 107 6.26 -11.41 -7.85
CA PHE A 107 7.13 -10.24 -7.82
C PHE A 107 7.04 -9.43 -9.13
N LYS A 108 6.89 -10.10 -10.29
CA LYS A 108 6.65 -9.44 -11.58
C LYS A 108 5.46 -8.47 -11.53
N ASN A 109 4.34 -8.89 -10.95
CA ASN A 109 3.14 -8.04 -10.85
C ASN A 109 3.35 -6.81 -9.96
N VAL A 110 4.23 -6.91 -8.95
CA VAL A 110 4.61 -5.77 -8.11
C VAL A 110 5.48 -4.81 -8.91
N MET A 111 6.50 -5.32 -9.60
CA MET A 111 7.37 -4.51 -10.44
C MET A 111 6.60 -3.80 -11.56
N GLU A 112 5.66 -4.48 -12.23
CA GLU A 112 4.79 -3.86 -13.24
C GLU A 112 3.98 -2.67 -12.68
N LYS A 113 3.56 -2.72 -11.41
CA LYS A 113 2.90 -1.57 -10.76
C LYS A 113 3.87 -0.41 -10.51
N LEU A 114 5.10 -0.73 -10.10
CA LEU A 114 6.15 0.28 -9.88
C LEU A 114 6.65 0.92 -11.18
N VAL A 115 6.59 0.18 -12.28
CA VAL A 115 6.84 0.70 -13.62
C VAL A 115 5.70 1.61 -14.07
N LYS A 116 4.44 1.22 -13.83
CA LYS A 116 3.28 2.08 -14.11
C LYS A 116 3.25 3.36 -13.27
N SER A 117 3.78 3.34 -12.06
CA SER A 117 3.88 4.55 -11.23
C SER A 117 5.06 5.45 -11.62
N GLU A 118 5.83 5.09 -12.65
CA GLU A 118 7.02 5.82 -13.13
C GLU A 118 8.11 5.98 -12.06
N ASP A 119 8.11 5.13 -11.02
CA ASP A 119 9.16 5.13 -9.99
C ASP A 119 10.35 4.25 -10.40
N VAL A 120 10.10 3.25 -11.25
CA VAL A 120 11.06 2.26 -11.74
C VAL A 120 10.94 2.16 -13.26
N VAL A 121 12.08 2.10 -13.95
CA VAL A 121 12.11 1.86 -15.40
C VAL A 121 12.51 0.42 -15.67
N GLU A 122 11.82 -0.25 -16.59
CA GLU A 122 12.22 -1.55 -17.10
C GLU A 122 12.83 -1.40 -18.50
N SER A 123 14.06 -1.90 -18.69
CA SER A 123 14.70 -2.01 -20.00
C SER A 123 15.25 -3.41 -20.18
N LYS A 124 14.78 -4.12 -21.23
CA LYS A 124 15.21 -5.49 -21.57
C LYS A 124 15.20 -6.46 -20.37
N GLY A 125 14.23 -6.34 -19.46
CA GLY A 125 14.10 -7.18 -18.26
C GLY A 125 15.04 -6.84 -17.10
N ILE A 126 15.70 -5.68 -17.16
CA ILE A 126 16.48 -5.06 -16.08
C ILE A 126 15.69 -3.88 -15.52
N TYR A 127 15.60 -3.80 -14.21
CA TYR A 127 14.88 -2.74 -13.50
C TYR A 127 15.84 -1.73 -12.89
N TYR A 128 15.52 -0.46 -13.07
CA TYR A 128 16.33 0.68 -12.66
C TYR A 128 15.50 1.61 -11.76
N LEU A 129 16.10 2.14 -10.71
CA LEU A 129 15.48 3.22 -9.95
C LEU A 129 15.50 4.49 -10.81
N GLN A 130 14.35 5.15 -10.99
CA GLN A 130 14.28 6.34 -11.83
C GLN A 130 14.99 7.57 -11.22
N ARG A 131 15.41 7.52 -9.95
CA ARG A 131 16.06 8.63 -9.24
C ARG A 131 17.48 8.91 -9.74
N ARG A 132 17.56 9.50 -10.93
CA ARG A 132 18.57 10.47 -11.40
C ARG A 132 18.24 11.04 -12.78
N ILE A 133 17.13 10.65 -13.40
CA ILE A 133 16.48 11.53 -14.38
C ILE A 133 15.46 12.34 -13.60
N ARG A 134 15.91 13.45 -13.00
CA ARG A 134 15.05 14.63 -12.96
C ARG A 134 14.56 14.77 -14.40
N ASN A 135 13.28 14.52 -14.65
CA ASN A 135 12.63 14.63 -15.95
C ASN A 135 13.28 15.76 -16.78
N ARG A 136 14.25 15.41 -17.62
CA ARG A 136 14.78 16.31 -18.65
C ARG A 136 13.88 16.26 -19.89
N GLY A 137 13.05 15.22 -20.03
CA GLY A 137 12.11 15.04 -21.13
C GLY A 137 10.63 15.10 -20.74
N GLY A 138 10.26 14.75 -19.50
CA GLY A 138 8.90 15.00 -19.02
C GLY A 138 8.79 16.49 -18.70
N LYS A 139 8.23 17.30 -19.60
CA LYS A 139 7.80 18.66 -19.28
C LYS A 139 7.06 18.55 -17.95
N ARG A 140 7.66 19.07 -16.86
CA ARG A 140 6.87 19.36 -15.65
C ARG A 140 5.64 20.07 -16.16
N PRO A 141 4.40 19.69 -15.76
CA PRO A 141 3.25 20.52 -16.08
C PRO A 141 3.66 21.92 -15.69
N ALA A 142 3.75 22.81 -16.69
CA ALA A 142 4.28 24.13 -16.48
C ALA A 142 3.54 24.69 -15.28
N LYS A 143 4.27 25.16 -14.25
CA LYS A 143 3.61 25.77 -13.11
C LYS A 143 2.63 26.78 -13.71
N PRO A 144 1.33 26.63 -13.45
CA PRO A 144 0.35 27.45 -14.13
C PRO A 144 0.71 28.90 -13.80
N ALA A 145 0.64 29.77 -14.81
CA ALA A 145 1.10 31.14 -14.69
C ALA A 145 0.45 31.79 -13.46
N PRO A 146 1.19 32.62 -12.71
CA PRO A 146 0.60 33.37 -11.61
C PRO A 146 -0.58 34.18 -12.15
N ILE A 147 -1.70 34.15 -11.43
CA ILE A 147 -2.89 34.93 -11.80
C ILE A 147 -2.50 36.40 -11.75
N ALA A 148 -2.61 37.09 -12.87
CA ALA A 148 -2.31 38.51 -12.95
C ALA A 148 -3.34 39.30 -12.11
N PRO A 149 -2.92 40.11 -11.13
CA PRO A 149 -3.85 40.91 -10.32
C PRO A 149 -4.71 41.84 -11.17
N GLN A 150 -4.16 42.37 -12.27
CA GLN A 150 -4.90 43.21 -13.21
C GLN A 150 -6.09 42.49 -13.86
N ALA A 151 -5.94 41.20 -14.20
CA ALA A 151 -7.04 40.44 -14.81
C ALA A 151 -8.23 40.31 -13.86
N VAL A 152 -7.95 40.16 -12.55
CA VAL A 152 -8.97 40.12 -11.50
C VAL A 152 -9.66 41.47 -11.36
N LEU A 153 -8.90 42.56 -11.33
CA LEU A 153 -9.46 43.93 -11.24
C LEU A 153 -10.31 44.27 -12.47
N THR A 154 -9.85 43.95 -13.69
CA THR A 154 -10.63 44.17 -14.92
C THR A 154 -11.91 43.34 -14.94
N TYR A 155 -11.90 42.12 -14.40
CA TYR A 155 -13.09 41.30 -14.29
C TYR A 155 -14.09 41.87 -13.29
N LEU A 156 -13.62 42.32 -12.12
CA LEU A 156 -14.45 42.93 -11.07
C LEU A 156 -15.00 44.30 -11.49
N ALA A 157 -14.26 45.09 -12.26
CA ALA A 157 -14.75 46.35 -12.82
C ALA A 157 -15.93 46.13 -13.79
N LYS A 158 -15.94 45.01 -14.52
CA LYS A 158 -17.04 44.64 -15.43
C LYS A 158 -18.19 43.92 -14.71
N ASN A 159 -17.89 43.22 -13.61
CA ASN A 159 -18.84 42.41 -12.85
C ASN A 159 -18.70 42.74 -11.35
N PRO A 160 -19.13 43.94 -10.92
CA PRO A 160 -19.13 44.28 -9.50
C PRO A 160 -20.08 43.34 -8.77
N GLY A 161 -19.68 42.87 -7.60
CA GLY A 161 -20.50 41.90 -6.88
C GLY A 161 -20.34 40.46 -7.42
N ALA A 162 -19.22 40.13 -8.06
CA ALA A 162 -18.90 38.74 -8.37
C ALA A 162 -18.41 37.97 -7.13
N GLY A 163 -18.81 36.70 -7.00
CA GLY A 163 -18.27 35.78 -5.99
C GLY A 163 -17.01 35.06 -6.48
N MET A 164 -16.24 34.47 -5.55
CA MET A 164 -15.01 33.72 -5.87
C MET A 164 -15.18 32.64 -6.93
N ALA A 165 -16.35 31.98 -6.97
CA ALA A 165 -16.65 30.94 -7.94
C ALA A 165 -16.68 31.49 -9.38
N ALA A 166 -17.38 32.60 -9.59
CA ALA A 166 -17.49 33.24 -10.92
C ALA A 166 -16.14 33.77 -11.41
N ILE A 167 -15.32 34.32 -10.50
CA ILE A 167 -13.97 34.82 -10.83
C ILE A 167 -13.03 33.65 -11.17
N ALA A 168 -13.13 32.51 -10.46
CA ALA A 168 -12.30 31.35 -10.77
C ALA A 168 -12.68 30.71 -12.11
N GLU A 169 -13.98 30.64 -12.42
CA GLU A 169 -14.49 30.10 -13.69
C GLU A 169 -14.04 30.95 -14.88
N SER A 170 -14.12 32.28 -14.77
CA SER A 170 -13.67 33.18 -15.84
C SER A 170 -12.16 33.11 -16.10
N LEU A 171 -11.37 32.77 -15.07
CA LEU A 171 -9.92 32.61 -15.15
C LEU A 171 -9.46 31.16 -15.50
N GLY A 172 -10.40 30.22 -15.68
CA GLY A 172 -10.08 28.82 -15.98
C GLY A 172 -9.41 28.08 -14.82
N GLU A 173 -9.69 28.50 -13.59
CA GLU A 173 -9.05 27.99 -12.38
C GLU A 173 -9.89 26.90 -11.70
N SER A 174 -9.32 25.71 -11.55
CA SER A 174 -9.98 24.57 -10.88
C SER A 174 -9.90 24.62 -9.36
N SER A 175 -9.09 25.52 -8.79
CA SER A 175 -8.91 25.65 -7.33
C SER A 175 -8.76 27.10 -6.90
N TYR A 176 -9.46 27.46 -5.81
CA TYR A 176 -9.48 28.81 -5.26
C TYR A 176 -8.15 29.24 -4.61
N GLN A 177 -7.24 28.32 -4.28
CA GLN A 177 -6.06 28.65 -3.46
C GLN A 177 -5.17 29.73 -4.08
N ARG A 178 -5.03 29.74 -5.41
CA ARG A 178 -4.22 30.74 -6.11
C ARG A 178 -4.93 32.09 -6.16
N LEU A 179 -6.24 32.07 -6.44
CA LEU A 179 -7.07 33.26 -6.46
C LEU A 179 -7.15 33.92 -5.07
N ILE A 180 -7.31 33.14 -4.00
CA ILE A 180 -7.31 33.64 -2.62
C ILE A 180 -6.04 34.43 -2.29
N LYS A 181 -4.86 33.94 -2.73
CA LYS A 181 -3.59 34.65 -2.51
C LYS A 181 -3.61 36.03 -3.19
N VAL A 182 -4.05 36.10 -4.44
CA VAL A 182 -4.14 37.37 -5.18
C VAL A 182 -5.18 38.29 -4.57
N MET A 183 -6.36 37.78 -4.22
CA MET A 183 -7.42 38.57 -3.57
C MET A 183 -6.99 39.13 -2.21
N ASN A 184 -6.23 38.36 -1.43
CA ASN A 184 -5.69 38.84 -0.16
C ASN A 184 -4.65 39.95 -0.35
N VAL A 185 -3.85 39.90 -1.41
CA VAL A 185 -2.91 40.98 -1.78
C VAL A 185 -3.69 42.22 -2.20
N LEU A 186 -4.66 42.09 -3.12
CA LEU A 186 -5.50 43.20 -3.58
C LEU A 186 -6.32 43.84 -2.46
N LYS A 187 -6.80 43.05 -1.49
CA LYS A 187 -7.46 43.55 -0.28
C LYS A 187 -6.50 44.31 0.62
N LYS A 188 -5.26 43.85 0.79
CA LYS A 188 -4.23 44.57 1.56
C LYS A 188 -3.82 45.88 0.90
N GLU A 189 -3.82 45.91 -0.44
CA GLU A 189 -3.53 47.10 -1.23
C GLU A 189 -4.71 48.10 -1.31
N GLY A 190 -5.86 47.79 -0.70
CA GLY A 190 -7.04 48.66 -0.74
C GLY A 190 -7.70 48.77 -2.12
N LYS A 191 -7.47 47.79 -3.02
CA LYS A 191 -8.04 47.79 -4.38
C LYS A 191 -9.32 46.98 -4.48
N VAL A 192 -9.59 46.12 -3.49
CA VAL A 192 -10.73 45.22 -3.47
C VAL A 192 -11.37 45.20 -2.10
N ARG A 193 -12.67 45.51 -2.05
CA ARG A 193 -13.52 45.39 -0.88
C ARG A 193 -14.34 44.10 -0.93
N VAL A 194 -14.57 43.51 0.24
CA VAL A 194 -15.32 42.25 0.38
C VAL A 194 -16.52 42.49 1.28
N GLU A 195 -17.72 42.26 0.76
CA GLU A 195 -18.97 42.31 1.52
C GLU A 195 -19.77 41.04 1.26
N ASN A 196 -20.22 40.35 2.30
CA ASN A 196 -21.06 39.15 2.20
C ASN A 196 -20.55 38.06 1.23
N LYS A 197 -19.22 37.84 1.18
CA LYS A 197 -18.53 36.91 0.26
C LYS A 197 -18.54 37.33 -1.22
N VAL A 198 -18.82 38.59 -1.45
CA VAL A 198 -18.88 39.22 -2.76
C VAL A 198 -17.80 40.31 -2.85
N TYR A 199 -17.25 40.54 -4.04
CA TYR A 199 -16.07 41.38 -4.23
C TYR A 199 -16.38 42.60 -5.11
N TYR A 200 -15.82 43.74 -4.71
CA TYR A 200 -15.97 45.03 -5.39
C TYR A 200 -14.59 45.66 -5.57
N THR A 201 -14.38 46.38 -6.67
CA THR A 201 -13.22 47.25 -6.84
C THR A 201 -13.43 48.55 -6.06
N GLU A 202 -12.44 48.96 -5.28
CA GLU A 202 -12.38 50.32 -4.75
C GLU A 202 -11.66 51.18 -5.81
N GLU A 203 -12.30 52.29 -6.21
CA GLU A 203 -11.68 53.31 -7.06
C GLU A 203 -10.66 54.14 -6.28
#